data_AF-T0YRY1-F1
#
_entry.id   AF-T0YRY1-F1
#
_cell.length_a   1.000
_cell.length_b   1.000
_cell.length_c   1.000
_cell.angle_alpha   90.00
_cell.angle_beta   90.00
_cell.angle_gamma   90.00
#
_symmetry.space_group_name_H-M   'P 1'
#
loop_
_entity.id
_entity.type
_entity.pdbx_description
1 polymer ?
#
loop_
_entity_poly.entity_id
_entity_poly.type
_entity_poly.pdbx_seq_one_letter_code
_entity_poly.pdbx_strand_id
1 'polypeptide(L)'
;LGDYNAGHVSTAYGGSAPGGEALTTTPTNAGYVPHSAQVLYAARGFGYLSTPSQNSGNLLVPIESYTSATGCSGLTELQCYIQQFTPDLAPETNNANSSEIKALAIQSPIAGVLKGAYDYYTGSDAPVSNTGCAASRNVVLITDGLPTEDLGGGLWPPLGSRSAVGFGESATFNLAGGGTVSTTDSSFASDVLAGDTTTLASSDDQALLDTITELTDLNHAKITTYIVGMGAGVDPALNPAAAATLKAMAIAGGTSNYFPGISPQAVTNDLETIFGAIDVNNVSTTAASVNSTSLNTGTVVYQAKFDSAALPYGDWTGELQAFPVSSTGTVNIQTGALWSAASALDTDLSGTGWQSRTVATWNPTAASGAGAGVPFAWSDLSATQQGELETLWGTLSTSEQSAFGGNIATYGQAVLDYLVGDTADQQPSGPFRDRSALLGDIVDSNPVYVGPPDGTYTA
;
A
#
# COMPACT_ATOMS: atom_id res chain seq x y z
N LEU A 1 -24.17 4.86 31.83
CA LEU A 1 -23.38 5.40 30.72
C LEU A 1 -22.74 6.75 31.07
N GLY A 2 -23.50 7.79 31.44
CA GLY A 2 -22.93 9.11 31.73
C GLY A 2 -21.75 9.14 32.72
N ASP A 3 -21.82 8.41 33.84
CA ASP A 3 -20.69 8.29 34.78
C ASP A 3 -19.47 7.57 34.16
N TYR A 4 -19.70 6.64 33.23
CA TYR A 4 -18.62 5.98 32.49
C TYR A 4 -17.96 6.97 31.53
N ASN A 5 -18.76 7.72 30.74
CA ASN A 5 -18.23 8.72 29.81
C ASN A 5 -17.42 9.81 30.52
N ALA A 6 -17.85 10.22 31.73
CA ALA A 6 -17.14 11.20 32.53
C ALA A 6 -15.95 10.63 33.34
N GLY A 7 -15.63 9.33 33.20
CA GLY A 7 -14.54 8.69 33.94
C GLY A 7 -14.80 8.59 35.46
N HIS A 8 -16.06 8.63 35.89
CA HIS A 8 -16.48 8.56 37.30
C HIS A 8 -16.75 7.14 37.79
N VAL A 9 -16.71 6.14 36.91
CA VAL A 9 -16.79 4.74 37.32
C VAL A 9 -15.49 4.32 37.98
N SER A 10 -15.57 3.87 39.23
CA SER A 10 -14.43 3.32 39.95
C SER A 10 -14.89 2.27 40.98
N THR A 11 -13.98 1.40 41.38
CA THR A 11 -14.14 0.58 42.58
C THR A 11 -12.89 0.63 43.43
N ALA A 12 -13.04 0.49 44.73
CA ALA A 12 -11.94 0.57 45.69
C ALA A 12 -11.84 -0.72 46.51
N TYR A 13 -10.62 -1.20 46.65
CA TYR A 13 -10.24 -2.32 47.51
C TYR A 13 -9.57 -1.77 48.75
N GLY A 14 -10.08 -2.12 49.94
CA GLY A 14 -9.62 -1.55 51.21
C GLY A 14 -8.19 -1.92 51.63
N GLY A 15 -7.51 -2.81 50.88
CA GLY A 15 -6.12 -3.16 51.11
C GLY A 15 -5.53 -3.99 49.97
N SER A 16 -4.25 -3.82 49.72
CA SER A 16 -3.45 -4.58 48.74
C SER A 16 -2.29 -5.30 49.45
N ALA A 17 -1.76 -6.38 48.86
CA ALA A 17 -0.59 -7.07 49.39
C ALA A 17 0.55 -7.02 48.36
N PRO A 18 1.82 -6.82 48.80
CA PRO A 18 2.28 -6.69 50.19
C PRO A 18 2.13 -5.28 50.78
N GLY A 19 1.67 -4.28 50.01
CA GLY A 19 1.77 -2.86 50.35
C GLY A 19 0.81 -2.33 51.42
N GLY A 20 -0.30 -3.03 51.72
CA GLY A 20 -1.30 -2.64 52.72
C GLY A 20 -2.24 -1.49 52.33
N GLU A 21 -1.94 -0.75 51.25
CA GLU A 21 -2.67 0.43 50.82
C GLU A 21 -3.98 0.10 50.11
N ALA A 22 -4.96 1.01 50.20
CA ALA A 22 -6.20 0.94 49.43
C ALA A 22 -5.91 1.13 47.95
N LEU A 23 -6.48 0.28 47.10
CA LEU A 23 -6.30 0.33 45.65
C LEU A 23 -7.62 0.70 44.97
N THR A 24 -7.63 1.83 44.25
CA THR A 24 -8.77 2.22 43.41
C THR A 24 -8.49 1.83 41.97
N THR A 25 -9.49 1.29 41.29
CA THR A 25 -9.42 0.94 39.87
C THR A 25 -10.56 1.57 39.12
N THR A 26 -10.26 2.05 37.92
CA THR A 26 -11.19 2.61 36.94
C THR A 26 -11.25 1.67 35.73
N PRO A 27 -12.20 1.86 34.80
CA PRO A 27 -12.21 1.14 33.54
C PRO A 27 -10.90 1.33 32.78
N THR A 28 -10.35 0.26 32.23
CA THR A 28 -9.26 0.32 31.23
C THR A 28 -9.83 0.50 29.82
N ASN A 29 -8.99 0.61 28.78
CA ASN A 29 -9.43 0.50 27.37
C ASN A 29 -10.08 -0.84 27.00
N ALA A 30 -9.95 -1.88 27.81
CA ALA A 30 -10.74 -3.10 27.66
C ALA A 30 -12.18 -2.93 28.20
N GLY A 31 -12.52 -1.73 28.69
CA GLY A 31 -13.76 -1.36 29.34
C GLY A 31 -13.99 -2.00 30.70
N TYR A 32 -13.05 -2.82 31.19
CA TYR A 32 -13.27 -3.66 32.35
C TYR A 32 -12.95 -2.94 33.66
N VAL A 33 -13.88 -3.01 34.61
CA VAL A 33 -13.65 -2.68 36.01
C VAL A 33 -13.65 -4.00 36.79
N PRO A 34 -12.52 -4.40 37.38
CA PRO A 34 -12.47 -5.58 38.24
C PRO A 34 -13.54 -5.52 39.33
N HIS A 35 -14.39 -6.54 39.45
CA HIS A 35 -15.40 -6.60 40.50
C HIS A 35 -15.54 -8.03 41.05
N SER A 36 -14.76 -8.30 42.09
CA SER A 36 -14.70 -9.56 42.83
C SER A 36 -14.27 -9.29 44.28
N ALA A 37 -14.41 -10.27 45.17
CA ALA A 37 -13.96 -10.14 46.56
C ALA A 37 -12.44 -9.88 46.68
N GLN A 38 -11.66 -10.36 45.71
CA GLN A 38 -10.20 -10.17 45.61
C GLN A 38 -9.81 -10.00 44.14
N VAL A 39 -8.84 -9.14 43.88
CA VAL A 39 -8.26 -8.91 42.55
C VAL A 39 -6.75 -9.07 42.60
N LEU A 40 -6.16 -9.56 41.51
CA LEU A 40 -4.72 -9.71 41.36
C LEU A 40 -4.26 -8.88 40.16
N TYR A 41 -3.31 -7.98 40.40
CA TYR A 41 -2.63 -7.25 39.34
C TYR A 41 -1.31 -7.94 39.04
N ALA A 42 -1.12 -8.35 37.80
CA ALA A 42 0.12 -8.91 37.30
C ALA A 42 0.61 -8.06 36.12
N ALA A 43 1.80 -7.47 36.25
CA ALA A 43 2.40 -6.70 35.18
C ALA A 43 2.76 -7.63 34.01
N ARG A 44 2.32 -7.29 32.79
CA ARG A 44 2.63 -8.04 31.55
C ARG A 44 3.44 -7.24 30.54
N GLY A 45 3.79 -6.00 30.86
CA GLY A 45 4.50 -5.06 30.00
C GLY A 45 4.55 -3.69 30.64
N PHE A 46 5.01 -2.70 29.89
CA PHE A 46 4.88 -1.29 30.25
C PHE A 46 3.51 -0.78 29.82
N GLY A 47 2.99 0.16 30.59
CA GLY A 47 1.74 0.84 30.28
C GLY A 47 1.93 2.29 30.70
N TYR A 48 1.80 3.19 29.74
CA TYR A 48 2.08 4.59 29.95
C TYR A 48 0.79 5.37 30.23
N LEU A 49 0.73 5.95 31.42
CA LEU A 49 -0.34 6.86 31.82
C LEU A 49 -0.04 8.26 31.27
N SER A 50 -0.36 8.47 30.00
CA SER A 50 -0.40 9.79 29.37
C SER A 50 -1.84 10.17 29.04
N THR A 51 -2.08 11.45 28.82
CA THR A 51 -3.35 11.96 28.28
C THR A 51 -3.06 12.41 26.85
N PRO A 52 -3.18 11.52 25.84
CA PRO A 52 -3.03 11.91 24.46
C PRO A 52 -4.16 12.87 24.08
N SER A 53 -3.94 13.65 23.04
CA SER A 53 -4.99 14.48 22.49
C SER A 53 -6.11 13.59 21.93
N GLN A 54 -7.35 13.86 22.34
CA GLN A 54 -8.51 13.15 21.83
C GLN A 54 -8.86 13.51 20.39
N ASN A 55 -8.34 14.62 19.86
CA ASN A 55 -8.74 15.19 18.57
C ASN A 55 -7.57 15.50 17.62
N SER A 56 -6.38 14.95 17.88
CA SER A 56 -5.22 15.09 16.99
C SER A 56 -4.27 13.90 17.07
N GLY A 57 -3.55 13.62 15.99
CA GLY A 57 -2.44 12.66 15.96
C GLY A 57 -1.07 13.35 16.14
N ASN A 58 -0.10 12.61 16.66
CA ASN A 58 1.30 13.06 16.73
C ASN A 58 2.09 12.49 15.54
N LEU A 59 2.63 13.36 14.68
CA LEU A 59 3.47 12.94 13.56
C LEU A 59 4.90 12.69 14.05
N LEU A 60 5.34 11.44 14.01
CA LEU A 60 6.71 11.06 14.41
C LEU A 60 7.68 11.17 13.24
N VAL A 61 7.32 10.57 12.11
CA VAL A 61 8.14 10.57 10.88
C VAL A 61 7.32 11.20 9.74
N PRO A 62 7.73 12.38 9.23
CA PRO A 62 7.07 12.97 8.06
C PRO A 62 7.43 12.21 6.78
N ILE A 63 6.49 12.17 5.84
CA ILE A 63 6.75 11.75 4.46
C ILE A 63 7.51 12.88 3.75
N GLU A 64 8.78 12.63 3.45
CA GLU A 64 9.64 13.57 2.74
C GLU A 64 10.61 12.83 1.79
N SER A 65 11.12 13.55 0.79
CA SER A 65 12.16 13.02 -0.10
C SER A 65 13.43 12.70 0.69
N TYR A 66 14.08 11.56 0.43
CA TYR A 66 15.34 11.18 1.07
C TYR A 66 16.45 12.25 0.92
N THR A 67 16.39 13.06 -0.15
CA THR A 67 17.34 14.17 -0.39
C THR A 67 17.12 15.36 0.54
N SER A 68 15.92 15.49 1.12
CA SER A 68 15.55 16.51 2.10
C SER A 68 15.63 15.99 3.54
N ALA A 69 15.63 14.67 3.72
CA ALA A 69 15.66 14.02 5.02
C ALA A 69 16.97 14.27 5.78
N THR A 70 16.83 14.65 7.05
CA THR A 70 17.98 14.95 7.92
C THR A 70 18.67 13.65 8.37
N GLY A 71 20.01 13.61 8.33
CA GLY A 71 20.78 12.45 8.80
C GLY A 71 21.10 11.39 7.74
N CYS A 72 20.65 11.56 6.50
CA CYS A 72 20.78 10.56 5.44
C CYS A 72 22.10 10.61 4.62
N SER A 73 23.12 11.34 5.10
CA SER A 73 24.39 11.50 4.37
C SER A 73 25.14 10.17 4.22
N GLY A 74 25.36 9.74 2.98
CA GLY A 74 26.10 8.51 2.66
C GLY A 74 25.28 7.22 2.76
N LEU A 75 23.95 7.33 2.94
CA LEU A 75 23.02 6.20 2.92
C LEU A 75 22.31 6.10 1.56
N THR A 76 21.88 4.89 1.21
CA THR A 76 20.88 4.72 0.14
C THR A 76 19.51 5.23 0.62
N GLU A 77 18.59 5.48 -0.31
CA GLU A 77 17.22 5.90 0.02
C GLU A 77 16.53 4.96 1.01
N LEU A 78 16.56 3.64 0.75
CA LEU A 78 15.97 2.65 1.65
C LEU A 78 16.62 2.67 3.05
N GLN A 79 17.95 2.80 3.11
CA GLN A 79 18.66 2.87 4.39
C GLN A 79 18.31 4.14 5.17
N CYS A 80 18.15 5.27 4.47
CA CYS A 80 17.71 6.53 5.05
C CYS A 80 16.31 6.37 5.68
N TYR A 81 15.33 5.85 4.95
CA TYR A 81 13.98 5.66 5.50
C TYR A 81 13.97 4.68 6.67
N ILE A 82 14.65 3.53 6.57
CA ILE A 82 14.77 2.59 7.71
C ILE A 82 15.33 3.31 8.94
N GLN A 83 16.37 4.13 8.77
CA GLN A 83 16.97 4.87 9.88
C GLN A 83 15.99 5.86 10.54
N GLN A 84 15.12 6.53 9.78
CA GLN A 84 14.13 7.46 10.35
C GLN A 84 13.12 6.73 11.25
N PHE A 85 12.64 5.55 10.85
CA PHE A 85 11.65 4.78 11.62
C PHE A 85 12.26 3.99 12.79
N THR A 86 13.55 3.65 12.71
CA THR A 86 14.19 2.74 13.68
C THR A 86 14.06 3.19 15.15
N PRO A 87 14.23 4.48 15.51
CA PRO A 87 14.09 4.93 16.90
C PRO A 87 12.68 4.78 17.47
N ASP A 88 11.65 4.91 16.64
CA ASP A 88 10.25 4.80 17.06
C ASP A 88 9.79 3.34 17.14
N LEU A 89 10.37 2.45 16.32
CA LEU A 89 10.08 1.01 16.27
C LEU A 89 10.97 0.16 17.18
N ALA A 90 11.86 0.78 17.96
CA ALA A 90 12.69 0.06 18.93
C ALA A 90 11.83 -0.59 20.04
N PRO A 91 12.32 -1.64 20.72
CA PRO A 91 11.59 -2.25 21.82
C PRO A 91 11.22 -1.24 22.91
N GLU A 92 9.96 -1.27 23.34
CA GLU A 92 9.46 -0.37 24.38
C GLU A 92 10.28 -0.52 25.68
N THR A 93 10.69 0.62 26.25
CA THR A 93 11.42 0.69 27.52
C THR A 93 10.49 1.13 28.65
N ASN A 94 11.01 1.39 29.85
CA ASN A 94 10.25 2.03 30.95
C ASN A 94 10.54 3.53 31.07
N ASN A 95 11.29 4.10 30.14
CA ASN A 95 11.60 5.52 30.10
C ASN A 95 10.47 6.26 29.34
N ALA A 96 9.83 7.24 29.98
CA ALA A 96 8.78 8.00 29.32
C ALA A 96 9.31 8.99 28.28
N ASN A 97 10.61 9.30 28.32
CA ASN A 97 11.24 10.31 27.47
C ASN A 97 11.99 9.71 26.26
N SER A 98 12.01 8.38 26.11
CA SER A 98 12.57 7.74 24.93
C SER A 98 11.56 7.73 23.78
N SER A 99 12.05 7.65 22.54
CA SER A 99 11.27 7.88 21.32
C SER A 99 10.34 6.73 20.93
N GLU A 100 10.58 5.52 21.44
CA GLU A 100 9.85 4.34 20.98
C GLU A 100 8.34 4.51 21.19
N ILE A 101 7.53 4.02 20.24
CA ILE A 101 6.07 4.00 20.37
C ILE A 101 5.69 3.24 21.65
N LYS A 102 4.81 3.85 22.45
CA LYS A 102 4.46 3.38 23.79
C LYS A 102 3.03 2.88 23.85
N ALA A 103 2.82 1.80 24.58
CA ALA A 103 1.49 1.28 24.85
C ALA A 103 0.75 2.22 25.80
N LEU A 104 -0.32 2.83 25.29
CA LEU A 104 -1.19 3.70 26.07
C LEU A 104 -2.00 2.87 27.06
N ALA A 105 -1.92 3.21 28.35
CA ALA A 105 -2.59 2.44 29.42
C ALA A 105 -4.02 2.90 29.72
N ILE A 106 -4.50 3.96 29.05
CA ILE A 106 -5.84 4.53 29.20
C ILE A 106 -6.68 4.27 27.95
N GLN A 107 -7.68 5.10 27.66
CA GLN A 107 -8.57 4.93 26.50
C GLN A 107 -7.88 5.16 25.16
N SER A 108 -8.48 4.64 24.09
CA SER A 108 -7.97 4.65 22.72
C SER A 108 -8.71 5.70 21.87
N PRO A 109 -8.14 6.90 21.66
CA PRO A 109 -8.73 7.98 20.87
C PRO A 109 -8.49 7.79 19.36
N ILE A 110 -8.97 6.67 18.79
CA ILE A 110 -8.72 6.31 17.38
C ILE A 110 -9.19 7.42 16.42
N ALA A 111 -10.35 8.04 16.68
CA ALA A 111 -10.85 9.15 15.88
C ALA A 111 -9.85 10.33 15.83
N GLY A 112 -9.25 10.70 16.97
CA GLY A 112 -8.26 11.77 17.02
C GLY A 112 -7.00 11.47 16.21
N VAL A 113 -6.54 10.22 16.22
CA VAL A 113 -5.38 9.79 15.43
C VAL A 113 -5.68 9.86 13.92
N LEU A 114 -6.86 9.38 13.51
CA LEU A 114 -7.32 9.44 12.11
C LEU A 114 -7.52 10.87 11.65
N LYS A 115 -8.07 11.72 12.50
CA LYS A 115 -8.16 13.16 12.26
C LYS A 115 -6.79 13.78 12.03
N GLY A 116 -5.79 13.39 12.82
CA GLY A 116 -4.40 13.81 12.61
C GLY A 116 -3.86 13.41 11.24
N ALA A 117 -4.16 12.19 10.77
CA ALA A 117 -3.79 11.75 9.43
C ALA A 117 -4.52 12.53 8.32
N TYR A 118 -5.80 12.83 8.52
CA TYR A 118 -6.57 13.68 7.61
C TYR A 118 -5.97 15.08 7.51
N ASP A 119 -5.71 15.72 8.66
CA ASP A 119 -5.12 17.06 8.72
C ASP A 119 -3.71 17.07 8.11
N TYR A 120 -2.92 16.01 8.32
CA TYR A 120 -1.61 15.87 7.69
C TYR A 120 -1.70 15.79 6.16
N TYR A 121 -2.62 15.00 5.62
CA TYR A 121 -2.73 14.83 4.17
C TYR A 121 -3.52 15.93 3.45
N THR A 122 -4.30 16.74 4.16
CA THR A 122 -5.14 17.81 3.55
C THR A 122 -4.72 19.22 3.95
N GLY A 123 -3.85 19.35 4.95
CA GLY A 123 -3.34 20.63 5.45
C GLY A 123 -2.32 21.29 4.53
N SER A 124 -1.82 22.45 4.96
CA SER A 124 -0.83 23.24 4.21
C SER A 124 0.53 22.54 4.05
N ASP A 125 0.85 21.63 4.98
CA ASP A 125 2.12 20.89 5.02
C ASP A 125 1.97 19.48 4.44
N ALA A 126 0.90 19.25 3.68
CA ALA A 126 0.64 17.98 3.02
C ALA A 126 1.83 17.59 2.12
N PRO A 127 2.29 16.31 2.18
CA PRO A 127 3.38 15.84 1.33
C PRO A 127 3.11 16.13 -0.14
N VAL A 128 4.07 16.76 -0.79
CA VAL A 128 4.02 17.05 -2.22
C VAL A 128 4.39 15.83 -3.02
N SER A 129 3.76 15.66 -4.18
CA SER A 129 4.18 14.66 -5.15
C SER A 129 5.58 14.97 -5.66
N ASN A 130 6.46 13.98 -5.68
CA ASN A 130 7.80 14.07 -6.25
C ASN A 130 7.79 14.05 -7.80
N THR A 131 6.66 13.69 -8.43
CA THR A 131 6.52 13.60 -9.89
C THR A 131 5.63 14.69 -10.48
N GLY A 132 4.98 15.52 -9.66
CA GLY A 132 3.99 16.52 -10.11
C GLY A 132 2.62 15.92 -10.47
N CYS A 133 2.48 14.60 -10.50
CA CYS A 133 1.20 13.90 -10.60
C CYS A 133 0.45 13.90 -9.25
N ALA A 134 -0.86 13.68 -9.26
CA ALA A 134 -1.60 13.46 -8.01
C ALA A 134 -1.06 12.19 -7.32
N ALA A 135 -0.51 12.34 -6.10
CA ALA A 135 0.00 11.22 -5.34
C ALA A 135 -1.16 10.42 -4.72
N SER A 136 -1.14 9.10 -4.87
CA SER A 136 -1.99 8.19 -4.10
C SER A 136 -1.64 8.32 -2.62
N ARG A 137 -2.66 8.46 -1.76
CA ARG A 137 -2.49 8.61 -0.31
C ARG A 137 -3.15 7.42 0.38
N ASN A 138 -2.42 6.80 1.29
CA ASN A 138 -2.90 5.64 2.03
C ASN A 138 -2.59 5.80 3.51
N VAL A 139 -3.49 5.35 4.37
CA VAL A 139 -3.30 5.23 5.82
C VAL A 139 -3.36 3.74 6.17
N VAL A 140 -2.46 3.29 7.05
CA VAL A 140 -2.56 1.97 7.68
C VAL A 140 -2.75 2.20 9.18
N LEU A 141 -3.99 1.99 9.66
CA LEU A 141 -4.29 2.04 11.08
C LEU A 141 -4.00 0.67 11.70
N ILE A 142 -3.08 0.63 12.64
CA ILE A 142 -2.76 -0.57 13.43
C ILE A 142 -3.29 -0.36 14.84
N THR A 143 -4.16 -1.24 15.32
CA THR A 143 -4.80 -1.15 16.64
C THR A 143 -4.91 -2.51 17.30
N ASP A 144 -4.76 -2.59 18.62
CA ASP A 144 -4.98 -3.80 19.42
C ASP A 144 -6.40 -3.88 20.01
N GLY A 145 -7.26 -2.90 19.70
CA GLY A 145 -8.61 -2.79 20.23
C GLY A 145 -9.52 -1.84 19.45
N LEU A 146 -10.66 -1.53 20.07
CA LEU A 146 -11.69 -0.65 19.52
C LEU A 146 -11.52 0.79 20.03
N PRO A 147 -12.14 1.78 19.34
CA PRO A 147 -12.23 3.14 19.86
C PRO A 147 -12.90 3.15 21.23
N THR A 148 -12.34 3.91 22.17
CA THR A 148 -12.88 4.00 23.55
C THR A 148 -12.84 5.41 24.13
N GLU A 149 -12.46 6.39 23.32
CA GLU A 149 -12.53 7.81 23.63
C GLU A 149 -13.03 8.56 22.39
N ASP A 150 -14.06 9.39 22.58
CA ASP A 150 -14.63 10.23 21.52
C ASP A 150 -13.84 11.54 21.35
N LEU A 151 -14.13 12.30 20.29
CA LEU A 151 -13.46 13.58 20.01
C LEU A 151 -13.75 14.66 21.07
N GLY A 152 -14.77 14.46 21.91
CA GLY A 152 -15.11 15.30 23.05
C GLY A 152 -14.38 14.90 24.36
N GLY A 153 -13.65 13.79 24.37
CA GLY A 153 -12.99 13.22 25.55
C GLY A 153 -13.89 12.36 26.43
N GLY A 154 -15.08 12.00 25.94
CA GLY A 154 -15.97 11.03 26.58
C GLY A 154 -15.44 9.62 26.42
N LEU A 155 -15.46 8.83 27.50
CA LEU A 155 -14.98 7.44 27.48
C LEU A 155 -16.10 6.47 27.12
N TRP A 156 -15.81 5.42 26.35
CA TRP A 156 -16.81 4.46 25.87
C TRP A 156 -16.35 3.03 26.14
N PRO A 157 -17.22 2.12 26.61
CA PRO A 157 -16.84 0.73 26.79
C PRO A 157 -16.75 0.04 25.42
N PRO A 158 -15.69 -0.73 25.13
CA PRO A 158 -15.57 -1.41 23.83
C PRO A 158 -16.79 -2.26 23.53
N LEU A 159 -17.33 -2.14 22.32
CA LEU A 159 -18.45 -2.96 21.85
C LEU A 159 -18.16 -4.46 22.00
N GLY A 160 -19.17 -5.20 22.45
CA GLY A 160 -19.08 -6.63 22.76
C GLY A 160 -18.39 -6.97 24.08
N SER A 161 -17.80 -6.00 24.78
CA SER A 161 -17.33 -6.21 26.14
C SER A 161 -18.51 -6.42 27.11
N ARG A 162 -18.26 -7.07 28.25
CA ARG A 162 -19.24 -7.17 29.33
C ARG A 162 -19.68 -5.80 29.85
N SER A 163 -18.80 -4.80 29.76
CA SER A 163 -19.10 -3.44 30.19
C SER A 163 -20.03 -2.73 29.21
N ALA A 164 -19.83 -2.89 27.91
CA ALA A 164 -20.77 -2.39 26.90
C ALA A 164 -22.18 -2.94 27.16
N VAL A 165 -22.30 -4.26 27.32
CA VAL A 165 -23.59 -4.89 27.69
C VAL A 165 -24.15 -4.35 29.00
N GLY A 166 -23.31 -4.17 30.02
CA GLY A 166 -23.73 -3.66 31.34
C GLY A 166 -24.20 -2.21 31.33
N PHE A 167 -23.65 -1.38 30.45
CA PHE A 167 -24.04 0.02 30.27
C PHE A 167 -25.11 0.23 29.19
N GLY A 168 -25.46 -0.81 28.45
CA GLY A 168 -26.50 -0.79 27.42
C GLY A 168 -26.01 -0.40 26.03
N GLU A 169 -24.69 -0.38 25.81
CA GLU A 169 -24.09 -0.01 24.51
C GLU A 169 -24.24 -1.13 23.49
N SER A 170 -24.61 -0.74 22.27
CA SER A 170 -24.88 -1.63 21.16
C SER A 170 -24.58 -0.99 19.80
N ALA A 171 -24.25 -1.83 18.83
CA ALA A 171 -24.09 -1.42 17.45
C ALA A 171 -24.90 -2.32 16.53
N THR A 172 -25.45 -1.74 15.47
CA THR A 172 -26.19 -2.44 14.44
C THR A 172 -25.44 -2.33 13.12
N PHE A 173 -25.25 -3.45 12.44
CA PHE A 173 -24.50 -3.56 11.20
C PHE A 173 -25.41 -3.97 10.05
N ASN A 174 -25.15 -3.44 8.86
CA ASN A 174 -25.83 -3.87 7.65
C ASN A 174 -25.35 -5.26 7.22
N LEU A 175 -26.25 -6.06 6.67
CA LEU A 175 -25.93 -7.38 6.12
C LEU A 175 -25.77 -7.34 4.59
N ALA A 176 -24.84 -8.12 4.04
CA ALA A 176 -24.60 -8.22 2.60
C ALA A 176 -25.84 -8.69 1.81
N GLY A 177 -26.67 -9.54 2.43
CA GLY A 177 -27.95 -10.00 1.87
C GLY A 177 -29.13 -9.02 2.04
N GLY A 178 -28.88 -7.84 2.62
CA GLY A 178 -29.91 -6.89 3.02
C GLY A 178 -30.44 -7.13 4.45
N GLY A 179 -30.92 -6.06 5.08
CA GLY A 179 -31.29 -6.06 6.50
C GLY A 179 -30.11 -5.69 7.41
N THR A 180 -30.33 -5.88 8.71
CA THR A 180 -29.38 -5.48 9.75
C THR A 180 -29.30 -6.51 10.86
N VAL A 181 -28.18 -6.54 11.57
CA VAL A 181 -28.00 -7.34 12.80
C VAL A 181 -27.37 -6.48 13.90
N SER A 182 -27.92 -6.54 15.11
CA SER A 182 -27.41 -5.85 16.29
C SER A 182 -26.44 -6.74 17.07
N THR A 183 -25.46 -6.15 17.77
CA THR A 183 -24.60 -6.85 18.73
C THR A 183 -25.39 -7.55 19.84
N THR A 184 -26.66 -7.18 20.05
CA THR A 184 -27.58 -7.80 21.02
C THR A 184 -28.37 -8.98 20.45
N ASP A 185 -28.33 -9.20 19.13
CA ASP A 185 -29.10 -10.26 18.48
C ASP A 185 -28.42 -11.63 18.65
N SER A 186 -29.22 -12.67 18.84
CA SER A 186 -28.69 -14.03 19.01
C SER A 186 -27.99 -14.59 17.77
N SER A 187 -28.29 -14.07 16.57
CA SER A 187 -27.64 -14.46 15.31
C SER A 187 -26.33 -13.72 15.05
N PHE A 188 -26.05 -12.63 15.79
CA PHE A 188 -24.93 -11.74 15.50
C PHE A 188 -23.59 -12.46 15.33
N ALA A 189 -23.25 -13.35 16.27
CA ALA A 189 -22.00 -14.09 16.21
C ALA A 189 -21.92 -15.01 14.97
N SER A 190 -23.02 -15.69 14.61
CA SER A 190 -23.04 -16.54 13.42
C SER A 190 -22.98 -15.74 12.13
N ASP A 191 -23.63 -14.57 12.08
CA ASP A 191 -23.64 -13.70 10.91
C ASP A 191 -22.26 -13.09 10.67
N VAL A 192 -21.54 -12.71 11.73
CA VAL A 192 -20.14 -12.25 11.66
C VAL A 192 -19.21 -13.36 11.17
N LEU A 193 -19.34 -14.57 11.72
CA LEU A 193 -18.53 -15.72 11.31
C LEU A 193 -18.78 -16.15 9.87
N ALA A 194 -20.00 -15.98 9.37
CA ALA A 194 -20.34 -16.19 7.96
C ALA A 194 -19.81 -15.07 7.05
N GLY A 195 -19.36 -13.94 7.61
CA GLY A 195 -18.87 -12.79 6.88
C GLY A 195 -19.99 -11.87 6.35
N ASP A 196 -21.22 -12.01 6.85
CA ASP A 196 -22.40 -11.32 6.34
C ASP A 196 -22.47 -9.85 6.76
N THR A 197 -21.82 -9.45 7.86
CA THR A 197 -21.80 -8.05 8.32
C THR A 197 -20.96 -7.17 7.41
N THR A 198 -21.37 -5.91 7.24
CA THR A 198 -20.73 -4.92 6.36
C THR A 198 -20.52 -3.58 7.08
N THR A 199 -21.21 -2.51 6.66
CA THR A 199 -21.06 -1.18 7.26
C THR A 199 -21.80 -1.06 8.59
N LEU A 200 -21.42 -0.07 9.38
CA LEU A 200 -22.21 0.36 10.52
C LEU A 200 -23.54 0.96 10.01
N ALA A 201 -24.66 0.53 10.59
CA ALA A 201 -25.98 1.08 10.33
C ALA A 201 -26.36 2.12 11.41
N SER A 202 -26.09 1.79 12.67
CA SER A 202 -26.26 2.70 13.81
C SER A 202 -25.46 2.22 15.02
N SER A 203 -25.13 3.13 15.93
CA SER A 203 -24.49 2.83 17.21
C SER A 203 -24.90 3.88 18.24
N ASP A 204 -24.93 3.52 19.51
CA ASP A 204 -24.98 4.48 20.64
C ASP A 204 -23.57 4.91 21.10
N ASP A 205 -22.54 4.13 20.76
CA ASP A 205 -21.13 4.43 21.02
C ASP A 205 -20.61 5.62 20.16
N GLN A 206 -20.41 6.78 20.78
CA GLN A 206 -19.91 7.98 20.08
C GLN A 206 -18.45 7.85 19.63
N ALA A 207 -17.59 7.13 20.36
CA ALA A 207 -16.20 6.93 19.95
C ALA A 207 -16.12 6.13 18.63
N LEU A 208 -17.02 5.16 18.46
CA LEU A 208 -17.17 4.47 17.17
C LEU A 208 -17.72 5.40 16.08
N LEU A 209 -18.78 6.17 16.38
CA LEU A 209 -19.38 7.08 15.40
C LEU A 209 -18.37 8.13 14.87
N ASP A 210 -17.57 8.70 15.77
CA ASP A 210 -16.52 9.64 15.41
C ASP A 210 -15.46 8.95 14.53
N THR A 211 -15.04 7.74 14.91
CA THR A 211 -14.07 6.95 14.14
C THR A 211 -14.57 6.65 12.71
N ILE A 212 -15.83 6.24 12.57
CA ILE A 212 -16.44 5.98 11.25
C ILE A 212 -16.54 7.26 10.41
N THR A 213 -16.82 8.39 11.06
CA THR A 213 -16.89 9.71 10.40
C THR A 213 -15.52 10.10 9.83
N GLU A 214 -14.46 10.05 10.65
CA GLU A 214 -13.10 10.38 10.22
C GLU A 214 -12.59 9.45 9.10
N LEU A 215 -12.91 8.15 9.18
CA LEU A 215 -12.59 7.19 8.10
C LEU A 215 -13.33 7.52 6.79
N THR A 216 -14.58 7.92 6.90
CA THR A 216 -15.39 8.33 5.75
C THR A 216 -14.83 9.63 5.14
N ASP A 217 -14.39 10.58 5.95
CA ASP A 217 -13.79 11.82 5.49
C ASP A 217 -12.43 11.60 4.79
N LEU A 218 -11.58 10.72 5.33
CA LEU A 218 -10.36 10.25 4.66
C LEU A 218 -10.69 9.65 3.28
N ASN A 219 -11.66 8.75 3.21
CA ASN A 219 -12.06 8.11 1.95
C ASN A 219 -12.64 9.12 0.94
N HIS A 220 -13.46 10.07 1.39
CA HIS A 220 -13.95 11.17 0.55
C HIS A 220 -12.80 12.04 0.01
N ALA A 221 -11.76 12.27 0.80
CA ALA A 221 -10.52 12.95 0.40
C ALA A 221 -9.60 12.07 -0.47
N LYS A 222 -10.04 10.87 -0.89
CA LYS A 222 -9.27 9.90 -1.69
C LYS A 222 -8.03 9.38 -0.97
N ILE A 223 -8.13 9.26 0.35
CA ILE A 223 -7.13 8.63 1.21
C ILE A 223 -7.69 7.28 1.66
N THR A 224 -7.18 6.19 1.07
CA THR A 224 -7.62 4.83 1.43
C THR A 224 -7.04 4.43 2.77
N THR A 225 -7.88 3.91 3.68
CA THR A 225 -7.45 3.46 5.01
C THR A 225 -7.55 1.96 5.15
N TYR A 226 -6.42 1.30 5.39
CA TYR A 226 -6.32 -0.12 5.75
C TYR A 226 -6.37 -0.26 7.27
N ILE A 227 -7.13 -1.24 7.77
CA ILE A 227 -7.31 -1.49 9.21
C ILE A 227 -6.66 -2.82 9.57
N VAL A 228 -5.66 -2.79 10.44
CA VAL A 228 -5.00 -3.97 11.02
C VAL A 228 -5.39 -4.07 12.49
N GLY A 229 -6.16 -5.11 12.82
CA GLY A 229 -6.48 -5.45 14.21
C GLY A 229 -5.46 -6.43 14.75
N MET A 230 -4.87 -6.17 15.92
CA MET A 230 -3.84 -7.01 16.52
C MET A 230 -4.32 -7.80 17.72
N GLY A 231 -3.92 -9.07 17.78
CA GLY A 231 -4.13 -9.94 18.94
C GLY A 231 -5.51 -10.60 19.01
N ALA A 232 -5.71 -11.39 20.07
CA ALA A 232 -6.92 -12.22 20.23
C ALA A 232 -8.21 -11.41 20.40
N GLY A 233 -8.12 -10.12 20.77
CA GLY A 233 -9.26 -9.24 20.97
C GLY A 233 -10.01 -8.89 19.68
N VAL A 234 -9.38 -9.10 18.52
CA VAL A 234 -9.92 -8.78 17.18
C VAL A 234 -10.24 -10.01 16.33
N ASP A 235 -10.03 -11.21 16.89
CA ASP A 235 -10.35 -12.49 16.23
C ASP A 235 -11.87 -12.63 16.10
N PRO A 236 -12.43 -12.83 14.88
CA PRO A 236 -13.86 -12.93 14.68
C PRO A 236 -14.52 -14.10 15.42
N ALA A 237 -13.78 -15.17 15.70
CA ALA A 237 -14.28 -16.32 16.47
C ALA A 237 -14.30 -16.09 17.97
N LEU A 238 -13.45 -15.18 18.48
CA LEU A 238 -13.36 -14.87 19.91
C LEU A 238 -14.13 -13.60 20.28
N ASN A 239 -14.19 -12.62 19.37
CA ASN A 239 -14.81 -11.33 19.57
C ASN A 239 -15.52 -10.83 18.29
N PRO A 240 -16.72 -11.36 17.98
CA PRO A 240 -17.45 -11.00 16.77
C PRO A 240 -17.85 -9.51 16.73
N ALA A 241 -18.02 -8.86 17.88
CA ALA A 241 -18.34 -7.44 17.93
C ALA A 241 -17.16 -6.58 17.47
N ALA A 242 -15.95 -6.91 17.95
CA ALA A 242 -14.74 -6.22 17.49
C ALA A 242 -14.49 -6.47 16.00
N ALA A 243 -14.66 -7.70 15.52
CA ALA A 243 -14.49 -8.02 14.10
C ALA A 243 -15.48 -7.27 13.19
N ALA A 244 -16.78 -7.23 13.55
CA ALA A 244 -17.76 -6.46 12.79
C ALA A 244 -17.45 -4.97 12.80
N THR A 245 -16.99 -4.44 13.94
CA THR A 245 -16.61 -3.04 14.10
C THR A 245 -15.40 -2.69 13.23
N LEU A 246 -14.33 -3.48 13.28
CA LEU A 246 -13.13 -3.26 12.47
C LEU A 246 -13.42 -3.43 10.97
N LYS A 247 -14.30 -4.36 10.58
CA LYS A 247 -14.76 -4.48 9.19
C LYS A 247 -15.55 -3.25 8.76
N ALA A 248 -16.45 -2.73 9.59
CA ALA A 248 -17.17 -1.50 9.30
C ALA A 248 -16.22 -0.30 9.16
N MET A 249 -15.19 -0.22 10.00
CA MET A 249 -14.11 0.77 9.88
C MET A 249 -13.36 0.63 8.56
N ALA A 250 -12.98 -0.59 8.16
CA ALA A 250 -12.31 -0.84 6.90
C ALA A 250 -13.15 -0.38 5.70
N ILE A 251 -14.45 -0.67 5.71
CA ILE A 251 -15.38 -0.23 4.66
C ILE A 251 -15.56 1.28 4.64
N ALA A 252 -15.68 1.94 5.79
CA ALA A 252 -15.71 3.39 5.87
C ALA A 252 -14.43 4.02 5.27
N GLY A 253 -13.27 3.41 5.57
CA GLY A 253 -11.96 3.79 5.07
C GLY A 253 -11.70 3.45 3.59
N GLY A 254 -12.65 2.80 2.90
CA GLY A 254 -12.56 2.50 1.46
C GLY A 254 -11.97 1.14 1.10
N THR A 255 -11.75 0.24 2.07
CA THR A 255 -11.33 -1.16 1.83
C THR A 255 -12.49 -2.12 2.06
N SER A 256 -12.36 -3.40 1.68
CA SER A 256 -13.48 -4.36 1.79
C SER A 256 -13.56 -5.07 3.14
N ASN A 257 -12.43 -5.20 3.84
CA ASN A 257 -12.32 -5.91 5.10
C ASN A 257 -11.09 -5.45 5.89
N TYR A 258 -11.07 -5.74 7.20
CA TYR A 258 -9.90 -5.55 8.04
C TYR A 258 -8.95 -6.75 7.96
N PHE A 259 -7.72 -6.53 8.42
CA PHE A 259 -6.65 -7.53 8.47
C PHE A 259 -6.51 -8.04 9.92
N PRO A 260 -6.83 -9.32 10.19
CA PRO A 260 -6.77 -9.89 11.53
C PRO A 260 -5.36 -10.40 11.87
N GLY A 261 -4.54 -9.52 12.44
CA GLY A 261 -3.21 -9.80 12.97
C GLY A 261 -3.23 -10.59 14.29
N ILE A 262 -3.81 -11.79 14.28
CA ILE A 262 -3.99 -12.63 15.49
C ILE A 262 -2.69 -13.26 16.02
N SER A 263 -1.56 -13.03 15.33
CA SER A 263 -0.23 -13.43 15.75
C SER A 263 0.82 -12.47 15.17
N PRO A 264 2.06 -12.42 15.71
CA PRO A 264 3.12 -11.59 15.15
C PRO A 264 3.38 -11.87 13.65
N GLN A 265 3.37 -13.16 13.26
CA GLN A 265 3.54 -13.53 11.85
C GLN A 265 2.36 -13.09 10.98
N ALA A 266 1.13 -13.14 11.51
CA ALA A 266 -0.04 -12.67 10.78
C ALA A 266 0.05 -11.17 10.49
N VAL A 267 0.50 -10.36 11.47
CA VAL A 267 0.74 -8.92 11.26
C VAL A 267 1.76 -8.69 10.14
N THR A 268 2.86 -9.44 10.10
CA THR A 268 3.84 -9.36 9.00
C THR A 268 3.20 -9.67 7.65
N ASN A 269 2.48 -10.79 7.54
CA ASN A 269 1.83 -11.19 6.29
C ASN A 269 0.75 -10.18 5.83
N ASP A 270 0.02 -9.60 6.78
CA ASP A 270 -1.01 -8.60 6.53
C ASP A 270 -0.38 -7.31 6.00
N LEU A 271 0.71 -6.84 6.60
CA LEU A 271 1.45 -5.67 6.13
C LEU A 271 2.06 -5.89 4.74
N GLU A 272 2.63 -7.08 4.47
CA GLU A 272 3.11 -7.44 3.13
C GLU A 272 1.98 -7.39 2.09
N THR A 273 0.80 -7.88 2.44
CA THR A 273 -0.39 -7.84 1.57
C THR A 273 -0.85 -6.40 1.33
N ILE A 274 -0.90 -5.58 2.38
CA ILE A 274 -1.32 -4.17 2.29
C ILE A 274 -0.34 -3.39 1.43
N PHE A 275 0.97 -3.49 1.68
CA PHE A 275 1.97 -2.76 0.91
C PHE A 275 2.01 -3.23 -0.54
N GLY A 276 1.89 -4.54 -0.81
CA GLY A 276 1.74 -5.03 -2.18
C GLY A 276 0.49 -4.50 -2.90
N ALA A 277 -0.64 -4.35 -2.20
CA ALA A 277 -1.85 -3.76 -2.77
C ALA A 277 -1.69 -2.25 -3.04
N ILE A 278 -1.00 -1.52 -2.16
CA ILE A 278 -0.65 -0.11 -2.36
C ILE A 278 0.24 0.05 -3.58
N ASP A 279 1.26 -0.80 -3.73
CA ASP A 279 2.19 -0.78 -4.87
C ASP A 279 1.46 -1.05 -6.20
N VAL A 280 0.58 -2.07 -6.25
CA VAL A 280 -0.21 -2.37 -7.46
C VAL A 280 -1.15 -1.22 -7.83
N ASN A 281 -1.75 -0.54 -6.85
CA ASN A 281 -2.61 0.62 -7.10
C ASN A 281 -1.84 1.88 -7.53
N ASN A 282 -0.51 1.90 -7.37
CA ASN A 282 0.36 2.95 -7.90
C ASN A 282 0.77 2.73 -9.36
N VAL A 283 0.42 1.59 -9.97
CA VAL A 283 0.66 1.33 -11.40
C VAL A 283 -0.40 2.08 -12.24
N SER A 284 0.02 3.08 -13.00
CA SER A 284 -0.88 3.82 -13.89
C SER A 284 -1.28 2.96 -15.08
N THR A 285 -2.58 2.70 -15.21
CA THR A 285 -3.14 2.03 -16.39
C THR A 285 -3.28 3.02 -17.54
N THR A 286 -2.84 2.63 -18.74
CA THR A 286 -3.16 3.34 -19.97
C THR A 286 -4.34 2.68 -20.68
N ALA A 287 -4.80 3.31 -21.76
CA ALA A 287 -6.03 2.94 -22.46
C ALA A 287 -6.08 1.45 -22.85
N ALA A 288 -7.28 0.87 -22.88
CA ALA A 288 -7.52 -0.52 -23.26
C ALA A 288 -7.91 -0.66 -24.75
N SER A 289 -7.63 -1.82 -25.34
CA SER A 289 -8.11 -2.20 -26.67
C SER A 289 -8.65 -3.63 -26.72
N VAL A 290 -9.39 -3.95 -27.76
CA VAL A 290 -10.08 -5.24 -27.91
C VAL A 290 -9.74 -5.89 -29.25
N ASN A 291 -9.64 -7.22 -29.27
CA ASN A 291 -9.41 -7.98 -30.50
C ASN A 291 -10.68 -8.21 -31.33
N SER A 292 -11.86 -7.76 -30.87
CA SER A 292 -13.14 -8.00 -31.55
C SER A 292 -14.15 -6.88 -31.32
N THR A 293 -15.02 -6.67 -32.32
CA THR A 293 -16.17 -5.75 -32.26
C THR A 293 -17.45 -6.41 -31.72
N SER A 294 -17.40 -7.70 -31.38
CA SER A 294 -18.52 -8.45 -30.79
C SER A 294 -18.02 -9.44 -29.72
N LEU A 295 -18.84 -9.66 -28.68
CA LEU A 295 -18.50 -10.58 -27.60
C LEU A 295 -18.64 -12.02 -28.10
N ASN A 296 -17.53 -12.74 -28.23
CA ASN A 296 -17.46 -14.12 -28.68
C ASN A 296 -16.54 -14.93 -27.74
N THR A 297 -16.57 -16.26 -27.85
CA THR A 297 -15.56 -17.11 -27.20
C THR A 297 -14.18 -16.75 -27.75
N GLY A 298 -13.27 -16.30 -26.88
CA GLY A 298 -11.93 -15.82 -27.27
C GLY A 298 -11.80 -14.29 -27.43
N THR A 299 -12.80 -13.51 -27.01
CA THR A 299 -12.63 -12.05 -26.87
C THR A 299 -11.61 -11.75 -25.77
N VAL A 300 -10.63 -10.93 -26.11
CA VAL A 300 -9.53 -10.51 -25.24
C VAL A 300 -9.50 -8.98 -25.20
N VAL A 301 -9.31 -8.45 -24.00
CA VAL A 301 -8.95 -7.06 -23.77
C VAL A 301 -7.45 -6.98 -23.57
N TYR A 302 -6.79 -6.10 -24.32
CA TYR A 302 -5.41 -5.72 -24.09
C TYR A 302 -5.38 -4.46 -23.23
N GLN A 303 -4.63 -4.51 -22.13
CA GLN A 303 -4.42 -3.38 -21.24
C GLN A 303 -2.94 -3.02 -21.26
N ALA A 304 -2.64 -1.80 -21.66
CA ALA A 304 -1.33 -1.22 -21.44
C ALA A 304 -1.26 -0.61 -20.03
N LYS A 305 -0.11 -0.70 -19.39
CA LYS A 305 0.17 -0.09 -18.08
C LYS A 305 1.63 0.35 -18.03
N PHE A 306 1.93 1.26 -17.12
CA PHE A 306 3.30 1.60 -16.78
C PHE A 306 3.46 1.72 -15.26
N ASP A 307 4.65 1.40 -14.79
CA ASP A 307 5.09 1.66 -13.43
C ASP A 307 6.22 2.69 -13.50
N SER A 308 6.00 3.86 -12.90
CA SER A 308 6.96 4.97 -12.90
C SER A 308 8.04 4.84 -11.82
N ALA A 309 7.96 3.82 -10.98
CA ALA A 309 8.87 3.58 -9.86
C ALA A 309 9.12 2.08 -9.67
N ALA A 310 9.26 1.34 -10.77
CA ALA A 310 9.36 -0.11 -10.74
C ALA A 310 10.57 -0.57 -9.94
N LEU A 311 10.33 -1.52 -9.03
CA LEU A 311 11.40 -2.13 -8.26
C LEU A 311 12.17 -3.14 -9.12
N PRO A 312 13.50 -3.27 -8.91
CA PRO A 312 14.27 -2.70 -7.79
C PRO A 312 14.87 -1.30 -8.05
N TYR A 313 14.74 -0.74 -9.25
CA TYR A 313 15.52 0.43 -9.66
C TYR A 313 14.80 1.77 -9.56
N GLY A 314 13.50 1.77 -9.22
CA GLY A 314 12.67 2.99 -9.19
C GLY A 314 12.48 3.58 -10.59
N ASP A 315 12.35 2.74 -11.61
CA ASP A 315 12.40 3.14 -13.01
C ASP A 315 11.06 3.06 -13.74
N TRP A 316 11.00 3.69 -14.92
CA TRP A 316 9.83 3.62 -15.80
C TRP A 316 9.86 2.32 -16.60
N THR A 317 8.90 1.45 -16.31
CA THR A 317 8.68 0.20 -17.04
C THR A 317 7.27 0.14 -17.59
N GLY A 318 7.11 -0.50 -18.75
CA GLY A 318 5.81 -0.72 -19.37
C GLY A 318 5.40 -2.17 -19.35
N GLU A 319 4.12 -2.38 -19.52
CA GLU A 319 3.53 -3.70 -19.62
C GLU A 319 2.30 -3.64 -20.53
N LEU A 320 2.07 -4.74 -21.26
CA LEU A 320 0.89 -4.98 -22.05
C LEU A 320 0.38 -6.37 -21.70
N GLN A 321 -0.80 -6.44 -21.08
CA GLN A 321 -1.41 -7.71 -20.67
C GLN A 321 -2.68 -7.99 -21.45
N ALA A 322 -2.91 -9.27 -21.74
CA ALA A 322 -4.13 -9.75 -22.36
C ALA A 322 -5.03 -10.41 -21.33
N PHE A 323 -6.28 -9.97 -21.22
CA PHE A 323 -7.26 -10.53 -20.29
C PHE A 323 -8.45 -11.13 -21.04
N PRO A 324 -8.95 -12.31 -20.64
CA PRO A 324 -10.15 -12.87 -21.24
C PRO A 324 -11.38 -12.07 -20.79
N VAL A 325 -12.34 -11.91 -21.71
CA VAL A 325 -13.66 -11.35 -21.36
C VAL A 325 -14.63 -12.50 -21.08
N SER A 326 -15.31 -12.46 -19.94
CA SER A 326 -16.32 -13.46 -19.59
C SER A 326 -17.52 -13.40 -20.55
N SER A 327 -18.34 -14.46 -20.56
CA SER A 327 -19.59 -14.49 -21.34
C SER A 327 -20.62 -13.45 -20.90
N THR A 328 -20.42 -12.82 -19.74
CA THR A 328 -21.25 -11.71 -19.21
C THR A 328 -20.62 -10.35 -19.46
N GLY A 329 -19.50 -10.26 -20.19
CA GLY A 329 -18.80 -9.00 -20.48
C GLY A 329 -17.90 -8.49 -19.36
N THR A 330 -17.59 -9.31 -18.36
CA THR A 330 -16.76 -8.95 -17.20
C THR A 330 -15.30 -9.31 -17.45
N VAL A 331 -14.36 -8.48 -17.02
CA VAL A 331 -12.91 -8.70 -17.13
C VAL A 331 -12.31 -8.75 -15.72
N ASN A 332 -11.58 -9.82 -15.39
CA ASN A 332 -10.80 -9.90 -14.16
C ASN A 332 -9.35 -9.50 -14.47
N ILE A 333 -9.00 -8.27 -14.07
CA ILE A 333 -7.67 -7.70 -14.30
C ILE A 333 -6.69 -7.98 -13.16
N GLN A 334 -7.16 -8.47 -12.01
CA GLN A 334 -6.30 -8.74 -10.86
C GLN A 334 -5.62 -10.10 -10.94
N THR A 335 -6.33 -11.11 -11.46
CA THR A 335 -5.82 -12.46 -11.66
C THR A 335 -6.41 -13.02 -12.96
N GLY A 336 -5.56 -13.48 -13.88
CA GLY A 336 -6.04 -14.09 -15.13
C GLY A 336 -5.58 -13.43 -16.43
N ALA A 337 -4.45 -12.72 -16.44
CA ALA A 337 -3.79 -12.39 -17.70
C ALA A 337 -3.44 -13.68 -18.47
N LEU A 338 -3.84 -13.77 -19.73
CA LEU A 338 -3.47 -14.84 -20.66
C LEU A 338 -1.98 -14.76 -21.02
N TRP A 339 -1.45 -13.55 -21.14
CA TRP A 339 -0.04 -13.28 -21.39
C TRP A 339 0.35 -11.86 -20.94
N SER A 340 1.66 -11.65 -20.77
CA SER A 340 2.34 -10.37 -20.47
C SER A 340 3.43 -10.15 -21.52
N ALA A 341 3.43 -8.98 -22.18
CA ALA A 341 4.46 -8.64 -23.16
C ALA A 341 5.81 -8.42 -22.48
N ALA A 342 5.83 -7.77 -21.32
CA ALA A 342 7.06 -7.52 -20.59
C ALA A 342 7.75 -8.85 -20.23
N SER A 343 6.99 -9.78 -19.65
CA SER A 343 7.51 -11.10 -19.26
C SER A 343 7.98 -11.93 -20.47
N ALA A 344 7.22 -11.90 -21.58
CA ALA A 344 7.61 -12.59 -22.81
C ALA A 344 8.89 -12.00 -23.40
N LEU A 345 8.99 -10.67 -23.45
CA LEU A 345 10.17 -9.97 -23.97
C LEU A 345 11.41 -10.25 -23.13
N ASP A 346 11.30 -10.15 -21.80
CA ASP A 346 12.41 -10.45 -20.89
C ASP A 346 12.88 -11.90 -21.04
N THR A 347 11.95 -12.83 -21.19
CA THR A 347 12.26 -14.25 -21.42
C THR A 347 12.99 -14.45 -22.75
N ASP A 348 12.43 -13.93 -23.84
CA ASP A 348 12.93 -14.14 -25.20
C ASP A 348 14.30 -13.49 -25.42
N LEU A 349 14.56 -12.36 -24.75
CA LEU A 349 15.80 -11.60 -24.92
C LEU A 349 16.87 -11.92 -23.87
N SER A 350 16.54 -12.71 -22.85
CA SER A 350 17.46 -13.09 -21.77
C SER A 350 18.77 -13.71 -22.28
N GLY A 351 19.87 -13.46 -21.58
CA GLY A 351 21.18 -13.97 -21.94
C GLY A 351 21.63 -13.46 -23.31
N THR A 352 21.76 -14.36 -24.29
CA THR A 352 22.11 -14.00 -25.68
C THR A 352 20.89 -13.92 -26.59
N GLY A 353 19.67 -14.06 -26.05
CA GLY A 353 18.42 -14.06 -26.83
C GLY A 353 18.22 -12.78 -27.63
N TRP A 354 18.65 -11.64 -27.08
CA TRP A 354 18.61 -10.34 -27.75
C TRP A 354 19.29 -10.32 -29.12
N GLN A 355 20.34 -11.14 -29.34
CA GLN A 355 21.05 -11.24 -30.62
C GLN A 355 20.21 -11.86 -31.73
N SER A 356 19.16 -12.60 -31.37
CA SER A 356 18.22 -13.21 -32.32
C SER A 356 17.02 -12.32 -32.62
N ARG A 357 16.91 -11.16 -31.97
CA ARG A 357 15.80 -10.22 -32.17
C ARG A 357 15.90 -9.59 -33.55
N THR A 358 14.88 -9.79 -34.37
CA THR A 358 14.80 -9.13 -35.68
C THR A 358 14.26 -7.72 -35.50
N VAL A 359 15.14 -6.73 -35.62
CA VAL A 359 14.78 -5.30 -35.62
C VAL A 359 15.20 -4.72 -36.97
N ALA A 360 14.29 -3.98 -37.61
CA ALA A 360 14.54 -3.32 -38.88
C ALA A 360 14.39 -1.81 -38.73
N THR A 361 15.18 -1.07 -39.50
CA THR A 361 15.10 0.40 -39.59
C THR A 361 15.10 0.84 -41.05
N TRP A 362 14.80 2.12 -41.28
CA TRP A 362 14.95 2.72 -42.60
C TRP A 362 16.33 3.37 -42.73
N ASN A 363 17.11 2.98 -43.74
CA ASN A 363 18.36 3.66 -44.08
C ASN A 363 18.15 4.48 -45.36
N PRO A 364 18.21 5.83 -45.30
CA PRO A 364 17.95 6.70 -46.45
C PRO A 364 19.07 6.66 -47.50
N THR A 365 20.25 6.17 -47.15
CA THR A 365 21.41 6.08 -48.06
C THR A 365 21.53 4.70 -48.75
N ALA A 366 20.76 3.71 -48.28
CA ALA A 366 20.69 2.39 -48.90
C ALA A 366 20.11 2.45 -50.33
N ALA A 367 20.25 1.36 -51.07
CA ALA A 367 19.78 1.25 -52.46
C ALA A 367 20.23 2.43 -53.35
N SER A 368 21.52 2.77 -53.27
CA SER A 368 22.12 3.89 -54.01
C SER A 368 21.43 5.24 -53.75
N GLY A 369 20.96 5.48 -52.52
CA GLY A 369 20.31 6.72 -52.12
C GLY A 369 18.80 6.78 -52.38
N ALA A 370 18.18 5.70 -52.85
CA ALA A 370 16.71 5.57 -52.90
C ALA A 370 16.10 5.29 -51.52
N GLY A 371 16.93 4.82 -50.58
CA GLY A 371 16.54 4.36 -49.26
C GLY A 371 15.93 2.96 -49.29
N ALA A 372 16.15 2.20 -48.22
CA ALA A 372 15.59 0.87 -48.06
C ALA A 372 15.43 0.51 -46.57
N GLY A 373 14.56 -0.46 -46.29
CA GLY A 373 14.54 -1.14 -45.01
C GLY A 373 15.80 -1.99 -44.86
N VAL A 374 16.50 -1.86 -43.74
CA VAL A 374 17.73 -2.60 -43.43
C VAL A 374 17.63 -3.16 -42.01
N PRO A 375 18.43 -4.19 -41.67
CA PRO A 375 18.58 -4.60 -40.27
C PRO A 375 19.04 -3.41 -39.40
N PHE A 376 18.50 -3.31 -38.18
CA PHE A 376 19.01 -2.36 -37.19
C PHE A 376 20.28 -2.93 -36.56
N ALA A 377 21.34 -2.94 -37.35
CA ALA A 377 22.67 -3.43 -36.99
C ALA A 377 23.73 -2.41 -37.41
N TRP A 378 24.80 -2.26 -36.64
CA TRP A 378 25.77 -1.17 -36.80
C TRP A 378 26.32 -1.03 -38.23
N SER A 379 26.63 -2.16 -38.89
CA SER A 379 27.16 -2.19 -40.26
C SER A 379 26.16 -1.78 -41.35
N ASP A 380 24.86 -1.85 -41.04
CA ASP A 380 23.77 -1.57 -41.98
C ASP A 380 23.21 -0.14 -41.84
N LEU A 381 23.62 0.59 -40.80
CA LEU A 381 23.26 1.98 -40.58
C LEU A 381 24.07 2.93 -41.46
N SER A 382 23.46 4.05 -41.84
CA SER A 382 24.20 5.16 -42.46
C SER A 382 25.11 5.84 -41.44
N ALA A 383 26.15 6.55 -41.93
CA ALA A 383 27.05 7.31 -41.06
C ALA A 383 26.30 8.36 -40.20
N THR A 384 25.21 8.94 -40.72
CA THR A 384 24.36 9.86 -39.95
C THR A 384 23.66 9.15 -38.80
N GLN A 385 23.10 7.96 -39.05
CA GLN A 385 22.41 7.17 -38.03
C GLN A 385 23.36 6.62 -36.96
N GLN A 386 24.57 6.23 -37.37
CA GLN A 386 25.64 5.90 -36.40
C GLN A 386 25.93 7.09 -35.49
N GLY A 387 26.06 8.30 -36.06
CA GLY A 387 26.25 9.53 -35.30
C GLY A 387 25.10 9.86 -34.33
N GLU A 388 23.86 9.47 -34.63
CA GLU A 388 22.71 9.65 -33.73
C GLU A 388 22.85 8.80 -32.44
N LEU A 389 23.36 7.58 -32.57
CA LEU A 389 23.62 6.67 -31.43
C LEU A 389 24.84 7.10 -30.60
N GLU A 390 25.71 7.94 -31.17
CA GLU A 390 26.92 8.45 -30.53
C GLU A 390 26.70 9.77 -29.75
N THR A 391 25.52 10.38 -29.87
CA THR A 391 25.24 11.76 -29.40
C THR A 391 25.53 12.00 -27.91
N LEU A 392 25.31 10.98 -27.07
CA LEU A 392 25.49 11.07 -25.61
C LEU A 392 26.91 10.72 -25.14
N TRP A 393 27.85 10.40 -26.04
CA TRP A 393 29.24 10.11 -25.66
C TRP A 393 29.87 11.23 -24.83
N GLY A 394 29.59 12.49 -25.20
CA GLY A 394 30.13 13.67 -24.53
C GLY A 394 29.62 13.88 -23.10
N THR A 395 28.55 13.19 -22.69
CA THR A 395 28.02 13.27 -21.31
C THR A 395 28.66 12.25 -20.38
N LEU A 396 29.37 11.25 -20.92
CA LEU A 396 30.06 10.25 -20.13
C LEU A 396 31.33 10.83 -19.48
N SER A 397 31.61 10.40 -18.26
CA SER A 397 32.89 10.63 -17.59
C SER A 397 34.03 9.91 -18.31
N THR A 398 35.28 10.34 -18.06
CA THR A 398 36.47 9.70 -18.62
C THR A 398 36.57 8.21 -18.28
N SER A 399 36.13 7.81 -17.08
CA SER A 399 36.07 6.42 -16.65
C SER A 399 35.07 5.60 -17.46
N GLU A 400 33.87 6.13 -17.70
CA GLU A 400 32.83 5.46 -18.49
C GLU A 400 33.22 5.37 -19.97
N GLN A 401 33.82 6.42 -20.53
CA GLN A 401 34.38 6.37 -21.88
C GLN A 401 35.46 5.29 -22.02
N SER A 402 36.25 5.08 -20.96
CA SER A 402 37.29 4.04 -20.95
C SER A 402 36.72 2.62 -20.96
N ALA A 403 35.49 2.40 -20.48
CA ALA A 403 34.80 1.11 -20.57
C ALA A 403 34.59 0.68 -22.04
N PHE A 404 34.43 1.65 -22.94
CA PHE A 404 34.33 1.43 -24.39
C PHE A 404 35.67 1.62 -25.11
N GLY A 405 36.79 1.52 -24.39
CA GLY A 405 38.14 1.69 -24.94
C GLY A 405 38.44 3.10 -25.44
N GLY A 406 37.67 4.11 -25.03
CA GLY A 406 37.80 5.49 -25.51
C GLY A 406 37.34 5.68 -26.96
N ASN A 407 36.58 4.73 -27.52
CA ASN A 407 36.10 4.76 -28.90
C ASN A 407 34.60 5.04 -28.95
N ILE A 408 34.25 6.19 -29.55
CA ILE A 408 32.87 6.64 -29.70
C ILE A 408 32.00 5.67 -30.53
N ALA A 409 32.56 5.00 -31.54
CA ALA A 409 31.82 4.05 -32.37
C ALA A 409 31.52 2.76 -31.59
N THR A 410 32.41 2.33 -30.70
CA THR A 410 32.16 1.20 -29.79
C THR A 410 31.02 1.53 -28.83
N TYR A 411 30.96 2.77 -28.33
CA TYR A 411 29.82 3.23 -27.54
C TYR A 411 28.52 3.28 -28.35
N GLY A 412 28.54 3.82 -29.57
CA GLY A 412 27.37 3.85 -30.43
C GLY A 412 26.82 2.44 -30.73
N GLN A 413 27.71 1.47 -30.91
CA GLN A 413 27.32 0.06 -31.02
C GLN A 413 26.72 -0.48 -29.71
N ALA A 414 27.30 -0.16 -28.55
CA ALA A 414 26.73 -0.55 -27.26
C ALA A 414 25.34 0.06 -27.01
N VAL A 415 25.11 1.31 -27.44
CA VAL A 415 23.77 1.94 -27.38
C VAL A 415 22.78 1.17 -28.26
N LEU A 416 23.19 0.76 -29.46
CA LEU A 416 22.37 -0.10 -30.33
C LEU A 416 22.01 -1.41 -29.64
N ASP A 417 23.02 -2.11 -29.11
CA ASP A 417 22.87 -3.41 -28.44
C ASP A 417 21.93 -3.28 -27.22
N TYR A 418 22.08 -2.20 -26.44
CA TYR A 418 21.18 -1.87 -25.33
C TYR A 418 19.71 -1.67 -25.77
N LEU A 419 19.48 -0.97 -26.89
CA LEU A 419 18.14 -0.72 -27.44
C LEU A 419 17.47 -2.01 -27.92
N VAL A 420 18.23 -2.97 -28.45
CA VAL A 420 17.67 -4.25 -28.91
C VAL A 420 17.48 -5.27 -27.79
N GLY A 421 18.13 -5.08 -26.63
CA GLY A 421 17.83 -5.83 -25.41
C GLY A 421 19.03 -6.25 -24.58
N ASP A 422 20.26 -5.86 -24.95
CA ASP A 422 21.43 -6.19 -24.15
C ASP A 422 21.41 -5.44 -22.80
N THR A 423 21.90 -6.12 -21.78
CA THR A 423 21.96 -5.62 -20.41
C THR A 423 23.39 -5.57 -19.87
N ALA A 424 24.39 -5.93 -20.67
CA ALA A 424 25.79 -6.02 -20.22
C ALA A 424 26.35 -4.68 -19.69
N ASP A 425 26.00 -3.57 -20.32
CA ASP A 425 26.49 -2.23 -19.98
C ASP A 425 25.54 -1.43 -19.08
N GLN A 426 24.56 -2.09 -18.44
CA GLN A 426 23.73 -1.50 -17.39
C GLN A 426 24.55 -1.25 -16.12
N GLN A 427 24.08 -0.33 -15.28
CA GLN A 427 24.70 -0.07 -13.99
C GLN A 427 24.68 -1.35 -13.11
N PRO A 428 25.63 -1.50 -12.18
CA PRO A 428 26.84 -0.70 -12.02
C PRO A 428 27.96 -1.08 -13.00
N SER A 429 27.72 -2.01 -13.95
CA SER A 429 28.75 -2.57 -14.84
C SER A 429 29.14 -1.64 -16.00
N GLY A 430 28.21 -0.78 -16.44
CA GLY A 430 28.41 0.23 -17.46
C GLY A 430 27.56 1.47 -17.22
N PRO A 431 27.58 2.47 -18.11
CA PRO A 431 26.92 3.75 -17.91
C PRO A 431 25.40 3.73 -18.15
N PHE A 432 24.83 2.65 -18.71
CA PHE A 432 23.43 2.65 -19.10
C PHE A 432 22.49 2.44 -17.92
N ARG A 433 21.30 3.04 -18.01
CA ARG A 433 20.26 2.92 -16.99
C ARG A 433 19.89 1.45 -16.75
N ASP A 434 19.76 1.07 -15.48
CA ASP A 434 19.18 -0.22 -15.08
C ASP A 434 17.72 -0.31 -15.47
N ARG A 435 17.29 -1.49 -15.92
CA ARG A 435 15.91 -1.74 -16.34
C ARG A 435 15.28 -2.84 -15.49
N SER A 436 14.19 -2.53 -14.80
CA SER A 436 13.44 -3.58 -14.05
C SER A 436 12.73 -4.55 -15.00
N ALA A 437 12.41 -4.10 -16.23
CA ALA A 437 11.95 -4.91 -17.36
C ALA A 437 12.42 -4.28 -18.69
N LEU A 438 12.60 -5.07 -19.75
CA LEU A 438 13.08 -4.58 -21.05
C LEU A 438 12.02 -3.76 -21.81
N LEU A 439 10.74 -3.99 -21.53
CA LEU A 439 9.66 -3.21 -22.13
C LEU A 439 9.59 -1.84 -21.46
N GLY A 440 9.90 -0.80 -22.23
CA GLY A 440 9.74 0.59 -21.81
C GLY A 440 8.26 0.95 -21.57
N ASP A 441 8.05 2.05 -20.88
CA ASP A 441 6.74 2.58 -20.53
C ASP A 441 5.83 2.82 -21.75
N ILE A 442 4.55 2.52 -21.58
CA ILE A 442 3.51 2.82 -22.58
C ILE A 442 2.58 3.85 -21.95
N VAL A 443 2.92 5.13 -22.17
CA VAL A 443 2.21 6.30 -21.61
C VAL A 443 1.35 6.97 -22.69
N ASP A 444 0.17 7.46 -22.31
CA ASP A 444 -0.78 8.20 -23.16
C ASP A 444 -1.05 7.57 -24.55
N SER A 445 -0.93 6.24 -24.62
CA SER A 445 -0.98 5.48 -25.85
C SER A 445 -2.11 4.46 -25.78
N ASN A 446 -2.80 4.28 -26.91
CA ASN A 446 -3.85 3.27 -27.05
C ASN A 446 -3.29 2.09 -27.84
N PRO A 447 -3.24 0.87 -27.27
CA PRO A 447 -2.85 -0.30 -28.02
C PRO A 447 -3.82 -0.51 -29.19
N VAL A 448 -3.31 -0.87 -30.37
CA VAL A 448 -4.14 -1.21 -31.53
C VAL A 448 -3.92 -2.68 -31.84
N TYR A 449 -5.01 -3.46 -31.81
CA TYR A 449 -4.95 -4.85 -32.25
C TYR A 449 -4.86 -4.90 -33.78
N VAL A 450 -3.84 -5.58 -34.29
CA VAL A 450 -3.65 -5.87 -35.71
C VAL A 450 -3.70 -7.38 -35.89
N GLY A 451 -4.59 -7.85 -36.78
CA GLY A 451 -4.70 -9.26 -37.11
C GLY A 451 -3.49 -9.80 -37.89
N PRO A 452 -3.42 -11.11 -38.14
CA PRO A 452 -2.38 -11.70 -38.96
C PRO A 452 -2.36 -11.07 -40.37
N PRO A 453 -1.20 -10.91 -41.02
CA PRO A 453 -1.10 -10.35 -42.35
C PRO A 453 -1.79 -11.22 -43.41
N ASP A 454 -2.35 -10.60 -44.44
CA ASP A 454 -3.06 -11.27 -45.54
C ASP A 454 -2.15 -12.07 -46.50
N GLY A 455 -0.83 -12.04 -46.28
CA GLY A 455 0.15 -12.75 -47.12
C GLY A 455 1.56 -12.76 -46.54
N THR A 456 2.41 -13.63 -47.10
CA THR A 456 3.84 -13.70 -46.76
C THR A 456 4.61 -12.53 -47.39
N TYR A 457 5.61 -12.00 -46.67
CA TYR A 457 6.55 -11.01 -47.22
C TYR A 457 7.11 -11.47 -48.58
N THR A 458 6.88 -10.69 -49.64
CA THR A 458 7.65 -10.79 -50.88
C THR A 458 8.86 -9.87 -50.73
N ALA A 459 10.04 -10.47 -50.62
CA ALA A 459 11.32 -9.78 -50.61
C ALA A 459 11.64 -9.15 -51.97
#